data_AF-R7R2B7-F1
#
_entry.id   AF-R7R2B7-F1
#
_cell.length_a   1.000
_cell.length_b   1.000
_cell.length_c   1.000
_cell.angle_alpha   90.00
_cell.angle_beta   90.00
_cell.angle_gamma   90.00
#
_symmetry.space_group_name_H-M   'P 1'
#
loop_
_entity.id
_entity.type
_entity.pdbx_description
1 polymer ?
#
loop_
_entity_poly.entity_id
_entity_poly.type
_entity_poly.pdbx_seq_one_letter_code
_entity_poly.pdbx_strand_id
1 'polypeptide(L)' 'MLELEKEMSEEFREFYLGRTKEALLEEEMELDGMRYFTGYTKEYVKVAVRADGHAANTMVRGRMERELSDGLYLMVEF' A
#
# COMPACT_ATOMS: atom_id res chain seq x y z
N MET A 1 11.40 8.86 -18.57
CA MET A 1 10.63 7.61 -18.79
C MET A 1 10.14 7.16 -17.44
N LEU A 2 8.82 7.18 -17.27
CA LEU A 2 8.03 6.88 -16.07
C LEU A 2 7.83 8.07 -15.10
N GLU A 3 7.39 9.19 -15.65
CA GLU A 3 6.68 10.29 -14.96
C GLU A 3 5.23 9.86 -14.54
N LEU A 4 5.05 8.65 -14.01
CA LEU A 4 3.74 8.13 -13.60
C LEU A 4 3.34 8.54 -12.18
N GLU A 5 4.15 9.36 -11.50
CA GLU A 5 3.97 9.68 -10.08
C GLU A 5 3.13 10.94 -9.82
N LYS A 6 2.70 11.69 -10.84
CA LYS A 6 2.13 13.03 -10.64
C LYS A 6 0.63 13.22 -10.86
N GLU A 7 -0.14 12.16 -11.05
CA GLU A 7 -1.57 12.29 -11.31
C GLU A 7 -2.42 11.39 -10.40
N MET A 8 -2.28 11.57 -9.09
CA MET A 8 -3.35 11.19 -8.15
C MET A 8 -3.95 12.46 -7.55
N SER A 9 -4.94 12.97 -8.30
CA SER A 9 -5.91 13.97 -7.85
C SER A 9 -6.37 13.67 -6.43
N GLU A 10 -6.59 14.68 -5.59
CA GLU A 10 -7.06 14.52 -4.20
C GLU A 10 -8.30 13.61 -4.10
N GLU A 11 -9.18 13.64 -5.10
CA GLU A 11 -10.36 12.76 -5.20
C GLU A 11 -10.01 11.26 -5.29
N PHE A 12 -8.86 10.91 -5.90
CA PHE A 12 -8.39 9.53 -5.97
C PHE A 12 -8.01 9.04 -4.57
N ARG A 13 -7.34 9.88 -3.76
CA ARG A 13 -6.94 9.54 -2.39
C ARG A 13 -8.16 9.25 -1.52
N GLU A 14 -9.18 10.11 -1.57
CA GLU A 14 -10.43 9.90 -0.83
C GLU A 14 -11.19 8.65 -1.29
N PHE A 15 -11.11 8.28 -2.56
CA PHE A 15 -11.81 7.10 -3.08
C PHE A 15 -11.27 5.77 -2.53
N TYR A 16 -9.95 5.67 -2.30
CA TYR A 16 -9.33 4.45 -1.77
C TYR A 16 -9.42 4.35 -0.25
N LEU A 17 -9.34 5.47 0.47
CA LEU A 17 -9.42 5.50 1.92
C LEU A 17 -10.71 4.85 2.43
N GLY A 18 -10.56 3.93 3.37
CA GLY A 18 -11.67 3.20 3.96
C GLY A 18 -12.23 2.06 3.09
N ARG A 19 -11.70 1.78 1.90
CA ARG A 19 -12.07 0.60 1.11
C ARG A 19 -11.13 -0.58 1.37
N THR A 20 -11.70 -1.78 1.27
CA THR A 20 -10.94 -3.03 1.32
C THR A 20 -10.43 -3.36 -0.08
N LYS A 21 -9.12 -3.59 -0.21
CA LYS A 21 -8.46 -3.98 -1.46
C LYS A 21 -7.47 -5.10 -1.18
N GLU A 22 -7.04 -5.75 -2.25
CA GLU A 22 -6.02 -6.78 -2.23
C GLU A 22 -4.74 -6.22 -2.84
N ALA A 23 -3.61 -6.47 -2.19
CA ALA A 23 -2.29 -6.08 -2.63
C ALA A 23 -1.34 -7.26 -2.60
N LEU A 24 -0.46 -7.34 -3.60
CA LEU A 24 0.61 -8.31 -3.63
C LEU A 24 1.83 -7.71 -2.93
N LEU A 25 2.29 -8.36 -1.86
CA LEU A 25 3.52 -7.98 -1.16
C LEU A 25 4.74 -8.39 -1.98
N GLU A 26 5.63 -7.45 -2.26
CA GLU A 26 6.81 -7.69 -3.10
C GLU A 26 8.10 -7.45 -2.30
N GLU A 27 8.28 -6.24 -1.78
CA GLU A 27 9.52 -5.82 -1.12
C GLU A 27 9.26 -5.52 0.35
N GLU A 28 10.13 -6.00 1.22
CA GLU A 28 10.11 -5.59 2.62
C GLU A 28 10.78 -4.21 2.77
N MET A 29 10.15 -3.34 3.55
CA MET A 29 10.60 -2.01 3.87
C MET A 29 10.61 -1.83 5.38
N GLU A 30 11.69 -1.29 5.92
CA GLU A 30 11.70 -0.80 7.30
C GLU A 30 11.30 0.68 7.32
N LEU A 31 10.25 0.99 8.07
CA LEU A 31 9.77 2.36 8.28
C LEU A 31 9.62 2.59 9.78
N ASP A 32 10.29 3.61 10.30
CA ASP A 32 10.23 3.99 11.73
C ASP A 32 10.65 2.84 12.68
N GLY A 33 11.60 1.99 12.26
CA GLY A 33 12.04 0.81 13.02
C GLY A 33 11.01 -0.34 13.04
N MET A 34 9.91 -0.21 12.30
CA MET A 34 8.92 -1.26 12.08
C MET A 34 9.08 -1.83 10.67
N ARG A 35 9.00 -3.17 10.56
CA ARG A 35 9.04 -3.85 9.26
C ARG A 35 7.65 -3.85 8.63
N TYR A 36 7.60 -3.41 7.39
CA TYR A 36 6.44 -3.41 6.53
C TYR A 36 6.78 -4.16 5.25
N PHE A 37 5.79 -4.73 4.58
CA PHE A 37 5.89 -5.11 3.19
C PHE A 37 5.22 -4.06 2.33
N THR A 38 5.95 -3.63 1.32
CA THR A 38 5.41 -2.81 0.25
C THR A 38 4.98 -3.69 -0.91
N GLY A 39 3.95 -3.22 -1.59
CA GLY A 39 3.31 -3.98 -2.65
C GLY A 39 2.44 -3.10 -3.53
N TYR A 40 1.84 -3.70 -4.54
CA TYR A 40 0.94 -3.01 -5.45
C TYR A 40 -0.42 -3.71 -5.49
N THR A 41 -1.47 -2.90 -5.56
CA THR A 41 -2.82 -3.39 -5.87
C THR A 41 -2.98 -3.65 -7.37
N LYS A 42 -4.10 -4.26 -7.77
CA LYS A 42 -4.46 -4.42 -9.20
C LYS A 42 -4.54 -3.10 -9.98
N GLU A 43 -4.75 -1.99 -9.27
CA GLU A 43 -4.79 -0.63 -9.83
C GLU A 43 -3.40 0.02 -9.84
N TYR A 44 -2.33 -0.74 -9.58
CA TYR A 44 -0.95 -0.25 -9.47
C TYR A 44 -0.77 0.81 -8.37
N VAL A 45 -1.64 0.80 -7.35
CA VAL A 45 -1.50 1.67 -6.18
C VAL A 45 -0.51 1.05 -5.21
N LYS A 46 0.51 1.81 -4.81
CA LYS A 46 1.53 1.36 -3.86
C LYS A 46 0.97 1.36 -2.44
N VAL A 47 1.16 0.25 -1.74
CA VAL A 47 0.70 0.09 -0.36
C VAL A 47 1.80 -0.44 0.54
N ALA A 48 1.69 -0.15 1.84
CA ALA A 48 2.50 -0.73 2.89
C ALA A 48 1.59 -1.50 3.86
N VAL A 49 1.97 -2.73 4.17
CA VAL A 49 1.28 -3.63 5.12
C VAL A 49 2.29 -4.05 6.18
N ARG A 50 1.89 -4.23 7.43
CA ARG A 50 2.84 -4.64 8.48
C ARG A 50 3.40 -6.03 8.20
N ALA A 51 4.70 -6.21 8.37
CA ALA A 51 5.38 -7.50 8.19
C ALA A 51 5.18 -8.46 9.39
N ASP A 52 4.00 -8.42 10.02
CA ASP A 52 3.69 -9.20 11.23
C ASP A 52 3.21 -10.60 10.82
N GLY A 53 4.14 -11.49 10.49
CA GLY A 53 3.83 -12.86 10.05
C GLY A 53 3.60 -13.04 8.54
N HIS A 54 3.87 -12.01 7.74
CA HIS A 54 3.79 -12.06 6.28
C HIS A 54 5.14 -12.34 5.62
N ALA A 55 5.08 -12.84 4.38
CA ALA A 55 6.24 -13.05 3.54
C ALA A 55 6.04 -12.37 2.17
N ALA A 56 7.14 -12.03 1.50
CA ALA A 56 7.11 -11.58 0.11
C ALA A 56 6.41 -12.61 -0.80
N ASN A 57 5.78 -12.13 -1.87
CA ASN A 57 4.92 -12.89 -2.79
C ASN A 57 3.62 -13.41 -2.15
N THR A 58 3.17 -12.79 -1.05
CA THR A 58 1.86 -13.08 -0.46
C THR A 58 0.87 -12.02 -0.89
N MET A 59 -0.34 -12.44 -1.29
CA MET A 59 -1.43 -11.52 -1.52
C MET A 59 -2.19 -11.31 -0.22
N VAL A 60 -2.26 -10.07 0.24
CA VAL A 60 -2.95 -9.70 1.46
C VAL A 60 -4.15 -8.83 1.14
N ARG A 61 -5.20 -8.97 1.95
CA ARG A 61 -6.42 -8.19 1.81
C ARG A 61 -6.56 -7.33 3.04
N GLY A 62 -6.57 -6.03 2.85
CA GLY A 62 -6.68 -5.08 3.94
C GLY A 62 -7.47 -3.85 3.54
N ARG A 63 -7.71 -3.00 4.54
CA ARG A 63 -8.37 -1.72 4.37
C ARG A 63 -7.31 -0.63 4.27
N MET A 64 -7.44 0.23 3.28
CA MET A 64 -6.62 1.44 3.18
C MET A 64 -7.01 2.38 4.32
N GLU A 65 -6.11 2.61 5.26
CA GLU A 65 -6.40 3.38 6.46
C GLU A 65 -6.00 4.84 6.30
N ARG A 66 -4.79 5.08 5.76
CA ARG A 66 -4.22 6.42 5.56
C ARG A 66 -3.09 6.39 4.53
N GLU A 67 -2.77 7.55 3.96
CA GLU A 67 -1.54 7.73 3.17
C GLU A 67 -0.34 7.91 4.11
N LEU A 68 0.77 7.24 3.81
CA LEU A 68 2.05 7.41 4.51
C LEU A 68 2.90 8.50 3.84
N SER A 69 3.06 8.47 2.52
CA SER A 69 3.88 9.43 1.76
C SER A 69 3.60 9.33 0.25
N ASP A 70 3.51 10.44 -0.47
CA ASP A 70 3.36 10.59 -1.94
C ASP A 70 2.89 9.31 -2.69
N GLY A 71 1.64 8.92 -2.47
CA GLY A 71 1.02 7.76 -3.14
C GLY A 71 1.27 6.37 -2.52
N LEU A 72 1.95 6.28 -1.38
CA LEU A 72 2.06 5.09 -0.53
C LEU A 72 0.95 5.07 0.51
N TYR A 73 0.10 4.06 0.50
CA TYR A 73 -0.99 3.93 1.47
C TYR A 73 -0.72 2.83 2.49
N LEU A 74 -0.99 3.11 3.77
CA LEU A 74 -1.02 2.10 4.81
C LEU A 74 -2.28 1.24 4.64
N MET A 75 -2.08 -0.04 4.39
CA MET A 75 -3.13 -1.04 4.35
C MET A 75 -3.06 -1.88 5.64
N VAL A 76 -4.19 -1.94 6.35
CA VAL A 76 -4.34 -2.72 7.57
C VAL A 76 -5.22 -3.92 7.27
N GLU A 77 -4.65 -5.11 7.37
CA GLU A 77 -5.37 -6.38 7.27
C GLU A 77 -6.18 -6.68 8.53
N PHE A 78 -7.16 -7.57 8.40
CA PHE A 78 -8.10 -7.96 9.45
C PHE A 78 -8.28 -9.47 9.50
#